data_AF-A0A8C6S761-F1
#
_entry.id   AF-A0A8C6S761-F1
#
_cell.length_a   1.000
_cell.length_b   1.000
_cell.length_c   1.000
_cell.angle_alpha   90.00
_cell.angle_beta   90.00
_cell.angle_gamma   90.00
#
_symmetry.space_group_name_H-M   'P 1'
#
loop_
_entity.id
_entity.type
_entity.pdbx_description
1 polymer ?
#
loop_
_entity_poly.entity_id
_entity_poly.type
_entity_poly.pdbx_seq_one_letter_code
_entity_poly.pdbx_strand_id
1 'polypeptide(L)'
;MTSTSTLSSMRRLVEQLKLEASVERIKVSQAAAELQQYCLQNAGKDALLVGVPTGSNPFREPRSCSIGQDVVLVLGLDLGLD
;
A
#
# COMPACT_ATOMS: atom_id res chain seq x y z
N MET A 1 -38.35 -24.89 25.94
CA MET A 1 -37.97 -23.49 26.25
C MET A 1 -37.07 -22.87 25.16
N THR A 2 -37.24 -23.25 23.89
CA THR A 2 -36.40 -22.79 22.75
C THR A 2 -37.10 -21.78 21.85
N SER A 3 -38.44 -21.79 21.80
CA SER A 3 -39.23 -20.91 20.92
C SER A 3 -39.21 -19.43 21.33
N THR A 4 -38.95 -19.13 22.61
CA THR A 4 -38.87 -17.74 23.12
C THR A 4 -37.50 -17.10 22.85
N SER A 5 -36.41 -17.89 22.84
CA SER A 5 -35.05 -17.40 22.55
C SER A 5 -34.82 -17.18 21.05
N THR A 6 -35.44 -17.98 20.19
CA THR A 6 -35.44 -17.74 18.74
C THR A 6 -36.23 -16.47 18.39
N LEU A 7 -37.39 -16.27 19.01
CA LEU A 7 -38.22 -15.07 18.81
C LEU A 7 -37.49 -13.79 19.26
N SER A 8 -36.78 -13.80 20.39
CA SER A 8 -36.00 -12.64 20.84
C SER A 8 -34.82 -12.33 19.91
N SER A 9 -34.17 -13.37 19.36
CA SER A 9 -33.08 -13.23 18.39
C SER A 9 -33.58 -12.64 17.06
N MET A 10 -34.74 -13.10 16.57
CA MET A 10 -35.37 -12.56 15.35
C MET A 10 -35.77 -11.10 15.53
N ARG A 11 -36.29 -10.72 16.70
CA ARG A 11 -36.60 -9.31 17.01
C ARG A 11 -35.35 -8.43 16.94
N ARG A 12 -34.24 -8.88 17.54
CA ARG A 12 -32.96 -8.16 17.46
C ARG A 12 -32.48 -8.00 16.01
N LEU A 13 -32.60 -9.05 15.20
CA LEU A 13 -32.25 -8.99 13.78
C LEU A 13 -33.10 -7.97 13.02
N VAL A 14 -34.41 -7.94 13.27
CA VAL A 14 -35.30 -6.97 12.62
C VAL A 14 -34.94 -5.54 13.01
N GLU A 15 -34.65 -5.29 14.29
CA GLU A 15 -34.21 -3.96 14.74
C GLU A 15 -32.88 -3.57 14.08
N GLN A 16 -31.93 -4.50 13.95
CA GLN A 16 -30.67 -4.25 13.24
C GLN A 16 -30.91 -3.90 11.76
N LEU A 17 -31.76 -4.67 11.07
CA LEU A 17 -32.06 -4.43 9.66
C LEU A 17 -32.77 -3.09 9.44
N LYS A 18 -33.62 -2.64 10.38
CA LYS A 18 -34.23 -1.31 10.31
C LYS A 18 -33.19 -0.20 10.38
N LEU A 19 -32.20 -0.34 11.26
CA LEU A 19 -31.09 0.61 11.35
C LEU A 19 -30.29 0.64 10.05
N GLU A 20 -29.91 -0.52 9.51
CA GLU A 20 -29.17 -0.62 8.24
C GLU A 20 -29.96 -0.09 7.03
N ALA A 21 -31.28 -0.31 7.02
CA ALA A 21 -32.16 0.24 5.99
C ALA A 21 -32.25 1.77 6.04
N SER A 22 -32.13 2.37 7.23
CA SER A 22 -32.16 3.83 7.43
C SER A 22 -30.84 4.54 7.10
N VAL A 23 -29.77 3.81 6.75
CA VAL A 23 -28.49 4.41 6.34
C VAL A 23 -28.66 5.15 5.01
N GLU A 24 -28.38 6.46 5.03
CA GLU A 24 -28.35 7.26 3.80
C GLU A 24 -27.20 6.83 2.90
N ARG A 25 -27.53 6.52 1.64
CA ARG A 25 -26.56 6.09 0.63
C ARG A 25 -26.27 7.22 -0.34
N ILE A 26 -25.00 7.36 -0.71
CA ILE A 26 -24.58 8.20 -1.84
C ILE A 26 -24.63 7.40 -3.14
N LYS A 27 -24.64 8.10 -4.29
CA LYS A 27 -24.60 7.45 -5.61
C LYS A 27 -23.26 6.75 -5.79
N VAL A 28 -23.29 5.55 -6.38
CA VAL A 28 -22.07 4.79 -6.70
C VAL A 28 -21.12 5.60 -7.59
N SER A 29 -21.67 6.36 -8.55
CA SER A 29 -20.86 7.23 -9.41
C SER A 29 -20.13 8.32 -8.64
N GLN A 30 -20.74 8.86 -7.58
CA GLN A 30 -20.12 9.86 -6.72
C GLN A 30 -19.00 9.22 -5.87
N ALA A 31 -19.29 8.10 -5.20
CA ALA A 31 -18.30 7.37 -4.42
C ALA A 31 -17.08 6.97 -5.28
N ALA A 32 -17.31 6.51 -6.52
CA ALA A 32 -16.24 6.15 -7.44
C ALA A 32 -15.38 7.36 -7.84
N ALA A 33 -15.99 8.52 -8.08
CA ALA A 33 -15.27 9.75 -8.40
C ALA A 33 -14.41 10.22 -7.21
N GLU A 34 -14.96 10.18 -6.00
CA GLU A 34 -14.23 10.53 -4.78
C GLU A 34 -13.03 9.61 -4.55
N LEU A 35 -13.20 8.29 -4.73
CA LEU A 35 -12.11 7.32 -4.65
C LEU A 35 -11.04 7.57 -5.71
N GLN A 36 -11.42 7.82 -6.96
CA GLN A 36 -10.47 8.13 -8.03
C GLN A 36 -9.68 9.40 -7.71
N GLN A 37 -10.36 10.45 -7.28
CA GLN A 37 -9.74 11.71 -6.92
C GLN A 37 -8.73 11.53 -5.78
N TYR A 38 -9.09 10.77 -4.74
CA TYR A 38 -8.17 10.45 -3.65
C TYR A 38 -6.92 9.73 -4.14
N CYS A 39 -7.08 8.71 -4.99
CA CYS A 39 -5.95 7.98 -5.56
C CYS A 39 -5.05 8.91 -6.39
N LEU A 40 -5.60 9.75 -7.26
CA LEU A 40 -4.82 10.67 -8.09
C LEU A 40 -4.03 11.70 -7.27
N GLN A 41 -4.63 12.22 -6.19
CA GLN A 41 -3.98 13.18 -5.30
C GLN A 41 -2.81 12.56 -4.51
N ASN A 42 -2.89 11.26 -4.20
CA ASN A 42 -1.89 10.58 -3.38
C ASN A 42 -0.92 9.70 -4.21
N ALA A 43 -1.21 9.48 -5.49
CA ALA A 43 -0.40 8.67 -6.40
C ALA A 43 1.08 9.08 -6.38
N GLY A 44 1.37 10.39 -6.39
CA GLY A 44 2.74 10.90 -6.37
C GLY A 44 3.53 10.58 -5.09
N LYS A 45 2.85 10.28 -3.98
CA LYS A 45 3.44 9.93 -2.69
C LYS A 45 3.56 8.41 -2.49
N ASP A 46 2.93 7.64 -3.36
CA ASP A 46 2.97 6.20 -3.30
C ASP A 46 4.29 5.70 -3.90
N ALA A 47 5.20 5.33 -2.98
CA ALA A 47 6.50 4.74 -3.27
C ALA A 47 6.44 3.50 -4.18
N LEU A 48 5.34 2.74 -4.15
CA LEU A 48 5.17 1.54 -4.98
C LEU A 48 4.68 1.88 -6.38
N LEU A 49 3.95 2.99 -6.52
CA LEU A 49 3.43 3.44 -7.80
C LEU A 49 4.47 4.26 -8.59
N VAL A 50 5.15 5.19 -7.93
CA VAL A 50 6.16 6.09 -8.56
C VAL A 50 7.55 5.47 -8.56
N GLY A 51 7.78 4.50 -7.67
CA GLY A 51 9.10 3.99 -7.37
C GLY A 51 9.84 4.90 -6.38
N VAL A 52 10.75 4.29 -5.61
CA VAL A 52 11.63 5.01 -4.70
C VAL A 52 13.02 5.17 -5.34
N PRO A 53 13.64 6.36 -5.27
CA PRO A 53 15.00 6.53 -5.72
C PRO A 53 15.94 5.61 -4.95
N THR A 54 16.99 5.13 -5.62
CA THR A 54 17.86 4.02 -5.17
C THR A 54 18.45 4.19 -3.76
N GLY A 55 18.63 5.43 -3.29
CA GLY A 55 19.15 5.72 -1.95
C GLY A 55 18.10 5.89 -0.83
N SER A 56 16.81 5.96 -1.15
CA SER A 56 15.72 6.19 -0.19
C SER A 56 14.97 4.91 0.19
N ASN A 57 15.28 3.78 -0.43
CA ASN A 57 14.62 2.51 -0.13
C ASN A 57 15.21 1.88 1.15
N PRO A 58 14.45 1.79 2.26
CA PRO A 58 14.94 1.24 3.53
C PRO A 58 15.18 -0.28 3.49
N PHE A 59 14.63 -0.99 2.50
CA PHE A 59 14.83 -2.43 2.30
C PHE A 59 16.03 -2.75 1.41
N ARG A 60 16.72 -1.72 0.89
CA ARG A 60 17.90 -1.94 0.09
C ARG A 60 19.07 -2.28 1.02
N GLU A 61 19.76 -3.38 0.72
CA GLU A 61 21.03 -3.70 1.38
C GLU A 61 21.95 -2.46 1.31
N PRO A 62 22.53 -2.04 2.45
CA PRO A 62 23.57 -1.02 2.44
C PRO A 62 24.61 -1.49 1.42
N ARG A 63 25.00 -0.65 0.46
CA ARG A 63 26.11 -1.02 -0.43
C ARG A 63 27.29 -1.33 0.48
N SER A 64 27.60 -2.62 0.63
CA SER A 64 28.83 -3.06 1.26
C SER A 64 29.94 -2.27 0.59
N CYS A 65 30.78 -1.65 1.41
CA CYS A 65 31.86 -0.80 0.97
C CYS A 65 32.56 -1.41 -0.26
N SER A 66 32.70 -0.61 -1.31
CA SER A 66 33.50 -0.91 -2.49
C SER A 66 34.99 -0.90 -2.15
N ILE A 67 35.42 -1.75 -1.21
CA ILE A 67 36.83 -2.04 -0.94
C ILE A 67 37.43 -3.00 -1.99
N GLY A 68 36.59 -3.58 -2.86
CA GLY A 68 37.04 -4.44 -3.97
C GLY A 68 37.13 -3.78 -5.36
N GLN A 69 36.64 -2.55 -5.55
CA GLN A 69 36.70 -1.87 -6.86
C GLN A 69 37.95 -1.01 -7.04
N ASP A 70 38.65 -0.67 -5.95
CA ASP A 70 39.94 0.03 -6.01
C ASP A 70 41.06 -0.89 -6.51
N VAL A 71 40.97 -2.20 -6.25
CA VAL A 71 41.97 -3.19 -6.71
C VAL A 71 41.94 -3.37 -8.24
N VAL A 72 40.79 -3.16 -8.87
CA VAL A 72 40.65 -3.26 -10.34
C VAL A 72 41.28 -2.07 -11.06
N LEU A 73 41.36 -0.89 -10.41
CA LEU A 73 42.08 0.26 -10.95
C LEU A 73 43.59 0.18 -10.69
N VAL A 74 44.02 -0.45 -9.59
CA VAL A 74 45.46 -0.57 -9.26
C VAL A 74 46.18 -1.66 -10.06
N LEU A 75 45.48 -2.71 -10.53
CA LEU A 75 46.09 -3.80 -11.32
C LEU A 75 45.93 -3.64 -12.85
N GLY A 76 45.42 -2.51 -13.33
CA GLY A 76 45.08 -2.28 -14.74
C GLY A 76 46.00 -1.34 -15.54
N LEU A 77 47.18 -0.97 -15.03
CA LEU A 77 48.10 0.00 -15.66
C LEU A 77 49.56 -0.48 -15.66
N ASP A 78 49.83 -1.72 -16.11
CA ASP A 78 51.20 -2.14 -16.45
C ASP A 78 51.23 -3.04 -17.71
N LEU A 79 50.60 -2.57 -18.78
CA LEU A 79 50.88 -3.04 -20.13
C LEU A 79 50.95 -1.83 -21.07
N GLY A 80 52.14 -1.23 -21.13
CA GLY A 80 52.47 -0.26 -22.17
C GLY A 80 53.61 0.72 -21.84
N LEU A 81 54.82 0.35 -22.27
CA LEU A 81 55.91 1.22 -22.77
C LEU A 81 56.78 1.97 -21.72
N ASP A 82 57.79 1.31 -21.16
CA ASP A 82 59.23 1.30 -21.56
C ASP A 82 59.96 0.24 -20.69
#